data_AF-A0A914C6E1-F1
#
_entry.id   AF-A0A914C6E1-F1
#
_cell.length_a   1.000
_cell.length_b   1.000
_cell.length_c   1.000
_cell.angle_alpha   90.00
_cell.angle_beta   90.00
_cell.angle_gamma   90.00
#
_symmetry.space_group_name_H-M   'P 1'
#
loop_
_entity.id
_entity.type
_entity.pdbx_description
1 polymer ?
#
loop_
_entity_poly.entity_id
_entity_poly.type
_entity_poly.pdbx_seq_one_letter_code
_entity_poly.pdbx_strand_id
1 'polypeptide(L)'
;MYKANNIIEMFQRFIEHTPIVPIEILEELYIRILEPLKRINLTEKEYVLLKTLIYCYNALTDLSEYARSILQKQADKYSQLLLRYLQLEHGEIKGAQKYAEVISLMGTFFAIAEKHRQVFLLQRLTRECIRKEIYMNQRPKLVEEIMHLK
;
A
#
# COMPACT_ATOMS: atom_id res chain seq x y z
N MET A 1 17.97 -1.04 -10.28
CA MET A 1 17.92 -1.78 -9.01
C MET A 1 18.22 -0.82 -7.86
N TYR A 2 17.23 -0.45 -7.05
CA TYR A 2 17.48 0.28 -5.80
C TYR A 2 18.21 -0.66 -4.82
N LYS A 3 19.37 -0.27 -4.30
CA LYS A 3 20.12 -1.07 -3.31
C LYS A 3 19.31 -1.19 -2.03
N ALA A 4 19.28 -2.38 -1.42
CA ALA A 4 18.56 -2.66 -0.16
C ALA A 4 18.87 -1.65 0.96
N ASN A 5 20.09 -1.10 1.01
CA ASN A 5 20.50 -0.07 1.95
C ASN A 5 19.67 1.23 1.85
N ASN A 6 19.21 1.61 0.65
CA ASN A 6 18.35 2.79 0.48
C ASN A 6 16.94 2.58 1.04
N ILE A 7 16.43 1.34 1.04
CA ILE A 7 15.10 1.04 1.58
C ILE A 7 15.16 1.08 3.10
N ILE A 8 16.22 0.55 3.71
CA ILE A 8 16.44 0.56 5.17
C ILE A 8 16.64 1.99 5.69
N GLU A 9 17.45 2.81 5.03
CA GLU A 9 17.62 4.22 5.42
C GLU A 9 16.32 5.03 5.27
N MET A 10 15.56 4.78 4.19
CA MET A 10 14.25 5.41 4.00
C MET A 10 13.28 4.98 5.10
N PHE A 11 13.36 3.72 5.55
CA PHE A 11 12.59 3.19 6.65
C PHE A 11 12.91 3.86 7.99
N GLN A 12 14.20 3.99 8.31
CA GLN A 12 14.68 4.62 9.53
C GLN A 12 14.25 6.09 9.62
N ARG A 13 14.40 6.84 8.53
CA ARG A 13 13.93 8.25 8.47
C ARG A 13 12.42 8.37 8.66
N PHE A 14 11.66 7.41 8.14
CA PHE A 14 10.21 7.39 8.30
C PHE A 14 9.83 7.15 9.77
N ILE A 15 10.45 6.16 10.42
CA ILE A 15 10.25 5.83 11.84
C ILE A 15 10.55 7.03 12.75
N GLU A 16 11.66 7.74 12.52
CA GLU A 16 12.09 8.91 13.33
C GLU A 16 11.06 10.06 13.32
N HIS A 17 10.28 10.20 12.24
CA HIS A 17 9.31 11.29 12.07
C HIS A 17 7.85 10.84 12.30
N THR A 18 7.61 9.57 12.62
CA THR A 18 6.27 9.03 12.92
C THR A 18 6.24 8.33 14.28
N PRO A 19 6.44 9.04 15.41
CA PRO A 19 6.48 8.43 16.75
C PRO A 19 5.14 7.85 17.23
N ILE A 20 4.11 7.83 16.39
CA ILE A 20 2.72 7.52 16.74
C ILE A 20 2.29 6.17 16.16
N VAL A 21 2.99 5.65 15.15
CA VAL A 21 2.65 4.35 14.55
C VAL A 21 3.57 3.28 15.13
N PRO A 22 3.03 2.24 15.79
CA PRO A 22 3.84 1.12 16.29
C PRO A 22 4.75 0.53 15.21
N ILE A 23 5.99 0.23 15.56
CA ILE A 23 7.01 -0.31 14.64
C ILE A 23 6.51 -1.60 13.98
N GLU A 24 5.77 -2.42 14.71
CA GLU A 24 5.21 -3.69 14.23
C GLU A 24 4.29 -3.49 13.02
N ILE A 25 3.53 -2.39 13.00
CA ILE A 25 2.65 -2.03 11.88
C ILE A 25 3.48 -1.60 10.67
N LEU A 26 4.57 -0.86 10.89
CA LEU A 26 5.47 -0.47 9.81
C LEU A 26 6.19 -1.69 9.23
N GLU A 27 6.71 -2.58 10.06
CA GLU A 27 7.31 -3.84 9.61
C GLU A 27 6.32 -4.69 8.79
N GLU A 28 5.06 -4.78 9.23
CA GLU A 28 4.03 -5.49 8.47
C GLU A 28 3.78 -4.86 7.10
N LEU A 29 3.68 -3.53 7.02
CA LEU A 29 3.36 -2.82 5.78
C LEU A 29 4.46 -2.91 4.72
N TYR A 30 5.74 -2.92 5.14
CA TYR A 30 6.84 -2.70 4.20
C TYR A 30 7.84 -3.85 4.13
N ILE A 31 7.96 -4.66 5.18
CA ILE A 31 8.91 -5.79 5.22
C ILE A 31 8.19 -7.10 4.92
N ARG A 32 7.08 -7.39 5.60
CA ARG A 32 6.39 -8.68 5.46
C ARG A 32 5.84 -8.94 4.05
N ILE A 33 5.55 -7.88 3.30
CA ILE A 33 5.10 -7.99 1.89
C ILE A 33 6.18 -8.53 0.95
N LEU A 34 7.46 -8.37 1.31
CA LEU A 34 8.58 -8.74 0.46
C LEU A 34 8.79 -10.27 0.43
N GLU A 35 8.44 -10.97 1.52
CA GLU A 35 8.56 -12.43 1.62
C GLU A 35 7.73 -13.19 0.56
N PRO A 36 6.41 -12.99 0.45
CA PRO A 36 5.62 -13.69 -0.58
C PRO A 36 6.01 -13.26 -2.00
N LEU A 37 6.43 -12.00 -2.20
CA LEU A 37 6.97 -11.51 -3.46
C LEU A 37 8.24 -12.25 -3.88
N LYS A 38 9.18 -12.42 -2.94
CA LYS A 38 10.45 -13.12 -3.15
C LYS A 38 10.21 -14.61 -3.40
N ARG A 39 9.26 -15.22 -2.69
CA ARG A 39 8.93 -16.64 -2.84
C ARG A 39 8.36 -16.98 -4.21
N ILE A 40 7.42 -16.16 -4.72
CA ILE A 40 6.82 -16.40 -6.04
C ILE A 40 7.83 -16.18 -7.18
N ASN A 41 8.85 -15.34 -6.95
CA ASN A 41 9.96 -15.10 -7.86
C ASN A 41 9.48 -14.78 -9.29
N LEU A 42 8.76 -13.67 -9.41
CA LEU A 42 8.19 -13.24 -10.69
C LEU A 42 9.27 -12.79 -11.66
N THR A 43 9.16 -13.21 -12.91
CA THR A 43 9.89 -12.58 -14.00
C THR A 43 9.33 -11.18 -14.27
N GLU A 44 10.09 -10.35 -14.98
CA GLU A 44 9.63 -8.99 -15.34
C GLU A 44 8.29 -9.02 -16.10
N LYS A 45 8.11 -10.00 -17.00
CA LYS A 45 6.87 -10.16 -17.77
C LYS A 45 5.69 -10.52 -16.87
N GLU A 46 5.88 -11.47 -15.95
CA GLU A 46 4.85 -11.89 -14.99
C GLU A 46 4.47 -10.72 -14.06
N TYR A 47 5.48 -9.95 -13.62
CA TYR A 47 5.27 -8.78 -12.77
C TYR A 47 4.48 -7.65 -13.46
N VAL A 48 4.77 -7.37 -14.74
CA VAL A 48 4.02 -6.38 -15.52
C VAL A 48 2.56 -6.79 -15.69
N LEU A 49 2.30 -8.08 -15.95
CA LEU A 49 0.93 -8.60 -16.06
C LEU A 49 0.18 -8.51 -14.73
N LEU A 50 0.82 -8.88 -13.61
CA LEU A 50 0.27 -8.68 -12.27
C LEU A 50 -0.04 -7.20 -12.01
N LYS A 51 0.89 -6.29 -12.32
CA LYS A 51 0.69 -4.85 -12.13
C LYS A 51 -0.48 -4.31 -12.95
N THR A 52 -0.63 -4.80 -14.18
CA THR A 52 -1.78 -4.48 -15.03
C THR A 52 -3.09 -4.94 -14.39
N LEU A 53 -3.14 -6.16 -13.87
CA LEU A 53 -4.32 -6.67 -13.15
C LEU A 53 -4.65 -5.83 -11.92
N ILE A 54 -3.64 -5.45 -11.12
CA ILE A 54 -3.82 -4.58 -9.95
C ILE A 54 -4.50 -3.27 -10.36
N TYR A 55 -4.08 -2.62 -11.45
CA TYR A 55 -4.70 -1.38 -11.93
C TYR A 55 -6.14 -1.59 -12.42
N CYS A 56 -6.42 -2.69 -13.11
CA CYS A 56 -7.78 -2.99 -13.59
C CYS A 56 -8.74 -3.29 -12.43
N TYR A 57 -8.29 -4.01 -11.40
CA TYR A 57 -9.10 -4.36 -10.23
C TYR A 57 -9.21 -3.22 -9.19
N ASN A 58 -8.17 -2.39 -9.04
CA ASN A 58 -8.17 -1.24 -8.13
C ASN A 58 -8.75 0.05 -8.77
N ALA A 59 -9.64 -0.15 -9.73
CA ALA A 59 -10.41 0.90 -10.35
C ALA A 59 -11.38 1.48 -9.31
N LEU A 60 -10.97 2.60 -8.71
CA LEU A 60 -11.64 3.42 -7.68
C LEU A 60 -13.16 3.23 -7.56
N THR A 61 -13.64 3.16 -6.32
CA THR A 61 -15.08 3.06 -5.96
C THR A 61 -15.97 4.12 -6.60
N ASP A 62 -15.38 5.24 -7.03
CA ASP A 62 -16.09 6.42 -7.54
C ASP A 62 -16.25 6.42 -9.07
N LEU A 63 -15.99 5.29 -9.74
CA LEU A 63 -16.16 5.16 -11.19
C LEU A 63 -17.62 4.89 -11.59
N SER A 64 -18.00 5.44 -12.74
CA SER A 64 -19.27 5.11 -13.40
C SER A 64 -19.33 3.62 -13.76
N GLU A 65 -20.55 3.08 -13.87
CA GLU A 65 -20.76 1.68 -14.26
C GLU A 65 -20.13 1.37 -15.63
N TYR A 66 -20.21 2.32 -16.56
CA TYR A 66 -19.57 2.20 -17.87
C TYR A 66 -18.05 2.04 -17.74
N ALA A 67 -17.38 2.88 -16.95
CA ALA A 67 -15.94 2.78 -16.74
C ALA A 67 -15.53 1.48 -16.03
N ARG A 68 -16.31 1.06 -15.01
CA ARG A 68 -16.13 -0.24 -14.35
C ARG A 68 -16.25 -1.41 -15.33
N SER A 69 -17.21 -1.37 -16.25
CA SER A 69 -17.38 -2.42 -17.27
C SER A 69 -16.17 -2.54 -18.21
N ILE A 70 -15.53 -1.41 -18.56
CA ILE A 70 -14.33 -1.40 -19.39
C ILE A 70 -13.17 -2.07 -18.64
N LEU A 71 -12.99 -1.70 -17.37
CA LEU A 71 -11.89 -2.19 -16.54
C LEU A 71 -12.05 -3.67 -16.20
N GLN A 72 -13.27 -4.14 -15.95
CA GLN A 72 -13.55 -5.57 -15.79
C GLN A 72 -13.18 -6.37 -17.05
N LYS A 73 -13.55 -5.88 -18.25
CA LYS A 73 -13.16 -6.53 -19.51
C LYS A 73 -11.64 -6.61 -19.68
N GLN A 74 -10.91 -5.58 -19.28
CA GLN A 74 -9.44 -5.62 -19.29
C GLN A 74 -8.90 -6.60 -18.25
N ALA A 75 -9.44 -6.60 -17.04
CA ALA A 75 -9.05 -7.54 -15.99
C ALA A 75 -9.19 -9.00 -16.46
N ASP A 76 -10.33 -9.35 -17.07
CA ASP A 76 -10.58 -10.70 -17.59
C ASP A 76 -9.59 -11.07 -18.70
N LYS A 77 -9.34 -10.14 -19.63
CA LYS A 77 -8.38 -10.34 -20.73
C LYS A 77 -6.97 -10.58 -20.21
N TYR A 78 -6.48 -9.73 -19.30
CA TYR A 78 -5.12 -9.85 -18.76
C TYR A 78 -4.99 -11.04 -17.81
N SER A 79 -6.06 -11.44 -17.14
CA SER A 79 -6.10 -12.62 -16.26
C SER A 79 -5.93 -13.89 -17.08
N GLN A 80 -6.68 -14.02 -18.18
CA GLN A 80 -6.53 -15.14 -19.12
C GLN A 80 -5.16 -15.15 -19.79
N LEU A 81 -4.63 -13.97 -20.17
CA LEU A 81 -3.30 -13.86 -20.74
C LEU A 81 -2.22 -14.33 -19.76
N LEU A 82 -2.30 -13.92 -18.50
CA LEU A 82 -1.36 -14.35 -17.46
C LEU A 82 -1.43 -15.86 -17.24
N LEU A 83 -2.63 -16.44 -17.12
CA LEU A 83 -2.78 -17.90 -16.96
C LEU A 83 -2.14 -18.64 -18.13
N ARG A 84 -2.46 -18.27 -19.37
CA ARG A 84 -1.90 -18.90 -20.57
C ARG A 84 -0.38 -18.75 -20.64
N TYR A 85 0.12 -17.55 -20.34
CA TYR A 85 1.56 -17.28 -20.31
C TYR A 85 2.26 -18.22 -19.32
N LEU A 86 1.74 -18.34 -18.09
CA LEU A 86 2.30 -19.21 -17.07
C LEU A 86 2.21 -20.69 -17.44
N GLN A 87 1.11 -21.12 -18.07
CA GLN A 87 0.96 -22.50 -18.55
C GLN A 87 1.93 -22.84 -19.69
N LEU A 88 2.23 -21.89 -20.57
CA LEU A 88 3.20 -22.08 -21.65
C LEU A 88 4.64 -22.15 -21.11
N GLU A 89 4.99 -21.32 -20.13
CA GLU A 89 6.35 -21.26 -19.57
C GLU A 89 6.65 -22.41 -18.60
N HIS A 90 5.67 -22.81 -17.78
CA HIS A 90 5.88 -23.76 -16.66
C HIS A 90 5.16 -25.10 -16.86
N GLY A 91 4.37 -25.25 -17.91
CA GLY A 91 3.47 -26.39 -18.15
C GLY A 91 2.08 -26.19 -17.55
N GLU A 92 1.09 -26.96 -18.02
CA GLU A 92 -0.33 -26.70 -17.77
C GLU A 92 -0.71 -26.68 -16.27
N ILE A 93 -0.25 -27.69 -15.51
CA ILE A 93 -0.55 -27.84 -14.08
C ILE A 93 0.25 -26.83 -13.24
N LYS A 94 1.58 -26.79 -13.42
CA LYS A 94 2.45 -25.90 -12.63
C LYS A 94 2.19 -24.43 -12.93
N GLY A 95 1.88 -24.09 -14.18
CA GLY A 95 1.48 -22.75 -14.59
C GLY A 95 0.17 -22.31 -13.93
N ALA A 96 -0.82 -23.20 -13.85
CA ALA A 96 -2.07 -22.92 -13.12
C ALA A 96 -1.85 -22.76 -11.61
N GLN A 97 -0.96 -23.56 -11.01
CA GLN A 97 -0.57 -23.39 -9.59
C GLN A 97 0.10 -22.02 -9.36
N LYS A 98 1.09 -21.67 -10.19
CA LYS A 98 1.75 -20.36 -10.11
C LYS A 98 0.77 -19.21 -10.35
N TYR A 99 -0.20 -19.37 -11.25
CA TYR A 99 -1.27 -18.39 -11.45
C TYR A 99 -2.06 -18.16 -10.16
N ALA A 100 -2.49 -19.22 -9.48
CA ALA A 100 -3.22 -19.11 -8.20
C ALA A 100 -2.39 -18.39 -7.13
N GLU A 101 -1.08 -18.67 -7.05
CA GLU A 101 -0.17 -17.95 -6.15
C GLU A 101 -0.10 -16.45 -6.47
N VAL A 102 0.00 -16.09 -7.76
CA VAL A 102 0.05 -14.69 -8.20
C VAL A 102 -1.23 -13.93 -7.87
N ILE A 103 -2.39 -14.55 -8.08
CA ILE A 103 -3.68 -13.93 -7.72
C ILE A 103 -3.82 -13.79 -6.20
N SER A 104 -3.34 -14.77 -5.42
CA SER A 104 -3.30 -14.68 -3.95
C SER A 104 -2.40 -13.53 -3.47
N LEU A 105 -1.24 -13.34 -4.11
CA LEU A 105 -0.36 -12.20 -3.85
C LEU A 105 -1.05 -10.87 -4.17
N MET A 106 -1.82 -10.80 -5.25
CA MET A 106 -2.62 -9.61 -5.58
C MET A 106 -3.59 -9.25 -4.44
N GLY A 107 -4.28 -10.24 -3.86
CA GLY A 107 -5.14 -10.02 -2.69
C GLY A 107 -4.39 -9.48 -1.47
N THR A 108 -3.15 -9.93 -1.26
CA THR A 108 -2.26 -9.44 -0.20
C THR A 108 -1.91 -7.97 -0.40
N PHE A 109 -1.66 -7.53 -1.64
CA PHE A 109 -1.41 -6.13 -1.96
C PHE A 109 -2.62 -5.25 -1.67
N PHE A 110 -3.84 -5.69 -1.97
CA PHE A 110 -5.04 -4.93 -1.64
C PHE A 110 -5.25 -4.79 -0.13
N ALA A 111 -5.03 -5.87 0.63
CA ALA A 111 -5.12 -5.82 2.08
C ALA A 111 -4.10 -4.84 2.69
N ILE A 112 -2.86 -4.83 2.17
CA ILE A 112 -1.80 -3.92 2.63
C ILE A 112 -2.07 -2.48 2.21
N ALA A 113 -2.58 -2.24 0.99
CA ALA A 113 -2.97 -0.91 0.55
C ALA A 113 -4.05 -0.31 1.46
N GLU A 114 -5.03 -1.11 1.87
CA GLU A 114 -6.07 -0.66 2.80
C GLU A 114 -5.51 -0.38 4.21
N LYS A 115 -4.63 -1.25 4.73
CA LYS A 115 -3.92 -0.98 6.00
C LYS A 115 -3.08 0.30 5.92
N HIS A 116 -2.37 0.50 4.81
CA HIS A 116 -1.54 1.69 4.57
C HIS A 116 -2.40 2.97 4.58
N ARG A 117 -3.56 2.94 3.92
CA ARG A 117 -4.55 4.03 3.94
C ARG A 117 -5.01 4.36 5.37
N GLN A 118 -5.32 3.34 6.18
CA GLN A 118 -5.75 3.52 7.57
C GLN A 118 -4.64 4.15 8.43
N VAL A 119 -3.40 3.66 8.31
CA VAL A 119 -2.24 4.22 9.01
C VAL A 119 -2.00 5.67 8.61
N PHE A 120 -2.08 5.98 7.32
CA PHE A 120 -1.96 7.34 6.81
C PHE A 120 -3.04 8.27 7.40
N LEU A 121 -4.28 7.80 7.48
CA LEU A 121 -5.37 8.56 8.10
C LEU A 121 -5.15 8.79 9.61
N LEU A 122 -4.72 7.77 10.34
CA LEU A 122 -4.38 7.89 11.77
C LEU A 122 -3.27 8.91 11.98
N GLN A 123 -2.17 8.83 11.22
CA GLN A 123 -1.10 9.81 11.29
C GLN A 123 -1.59 11.24 10.98
N ARG A 124 -2.49 11.41 10.02
CA ARG A 124 -3.09 12.71 9.70
C ARG A 124 -3.94 13.23 10.86
N LEU A 125 -4.82 12.42 11.41
CA LEU A 125 -5.69 12.81 12.53
C LEU A 125 -4.89 13.14 13.79
N THR A 126 -3.89 12.33 14.14
CA THR A 126 -3.09 12.60 15.33
C THR A 126 -2.29 13.90 15.22
N ARG A 127 -1.73 14.20 14.05
CA ARG A 127 -1.07 15.50 13.81
C ARG A 127 -2.02 16.68 14.04
N GLU A 128 -3.26 16.57 13.59
CA GLU A 128 -4.28 17.60 13.82
C GLU A 128 -4.69 17.72 15.30
N CYS A 129 -4.82 16.60 16.02
CA CYS A 129 -5.10 16.59 17.46
C CYS A 129 -3.98 17.26 18.26
N ILE A 130 -2.72 16.88 18.03
CA ILE A 130 -1.54 17.48 18.69
C ILE A 130 -1.47 18.98 18.39
N ARG A 131 -1.71 19.37 17.12
CA ARG A 131 -1.72 20.78 16.73
C ARG A 131 -2.79 21.56 17.51
N LYS A 132 -4.01 21.05 17.60
CA LYS A 132 -5.09 21.67 18.38
C LYS A 132 -4.77 21.73 19.88
N GLU A 133 -4.19 20.68 20.44
CA GLU A 133 -3.82 20.62 21.85
C GLU A 133 -2.75 21.65 22.20
N ILE A 134 -1.73 21.82 21.34
CA ILE A 134 -0.74 22.91 21.47
C ILE A 134 -1.42 24.29 21.43
N TYR A 135 -2.31 24.55 20.47
CA TYR A 135 -3.05 25.81 20.41
C TYR A 135 -3.95 26.04 21.65
N MET A 136 -4.61 25.01 22.16
CA MET A 136 -5.46 25.10 23.35
C MET A 136 -4.64 25.32 24.62
N ASN A 137 -3.47 24.71 24.74
CA ASN A 137 -2.57 24.87 25.89
C ASN A 137 -1.80 26.20 25.88
N GLN A 138 -1.71 26.88 24.73
CA GLN A 138 -1.13 28.23 24.62
C GLN A 138 -2.13 29.37 24.92
N ARG A 139 -3.44 29.11 24.79
CA ARG A 139 -4.50 30.12 25.05
C ARG A 139 -4.48 30.71 26.47
N PRO A 140 -4.32 29.94 27.56
CA PRO A 140 -4.29 30.50 28.91
C PRO A 140 -3.12 31.46 29.11
N LYS A 141 -1.94 31.11 28.59
CA LYS A 141 -0.71 31.91 28.72
C LYS A 141 -0.79 33.25 27.99
N LEU A 142 -1.38 33.27 26.79
CA LEU A 142 -1.61 34.51 26.04
C LEU A 142 -2.64 35.42 26.72
N VAL A 143 -3.67 34.84 27.35
CA VAL A 143 -4.67 35.61 28.09
C VAL A 143 -4.09 36.19 29.38
N GLU A 144 -3.24 35.45 30.10
CA GLU A 144 -2.50 35.94 31.26
C GLU A 144 -1.52 37.06 30.88
N GLU A 145 -0.74 36.90 29.81
CA GLU A 145 0.17 37.95 29.30
C GLU A 145 -0.58 39.23 28.90
N ILE A 146 -1.75 39.12 28.27
CA ILE A 146 -2.60 40.28 27.93
C ILE A 146 -3.21 40.93 29.18
N MET A 147 -3.58 40.16 30.20
CA MET A 147 -4.13 40.70 31.46
C MET A 147 -3.08 41.43 32.30
N HIS A 148 -1.80 41.03 32.23
CA HIS A 148 -0.69 41.66 32.95
C HIS A 148 -0.03 42.83 32.21
N LEU A 149 -0.49 43.16 30.99
CA LEU A 149 -0.05 44.32 30.19
C LEU A 149 -0.84 45.62 30.49
N LYS A 150 -1.50 45.72 31.66
CA LYS A 150 -2.20 46.94 32.12
C LYS A 150 -1.36 47.81 33.02
#